data_AF-A0A6C0DB83-F1
#
_entry.id   AF-A0A6C0DB83-F1
#
_cell.length_a   1.000
_cell.length_b   1.000
_cell.length_c   1.000
_cell.angle_alpha   90.00
_cell.angle_beta   90.00
_cell.angle_gamma   90.00
#
_symmetry.space_group_name_H-M   'P 1'
#
loop_
_entity.id
_entity.type
_entity.pdbx_description
1 polymer ?
#
loop_
_entity_poly.entity_id
_entity_poly.type
_entity_poly.pdbx_seq_one_letter_code
_entity_poly.pdbx_strand_id
1 'polypeptide(L)'
;MKLKMSDIIRFGKHNGKSLEYIYKYERGYANWLLKEKPVSMPIHQYQQLEELHLEQLKSLETDNILSKAYYNTALYRELVKYVRTYINNKYPIISADIQFDNSIICEMIAGVSDNKYYIDGINVEIPRLDIFDTKFEELRRLQKEQVESDKAEVRPSHKVCKFFINLNVFCDIHTNVPLSGKWMIYLNKIKEDEEGYTEIDRCWRIIVQNAPYIFTYGNKCFTANVSTRRHNPTSNSGIDIGVILLNCDDEYKHEMITRFRSLYTYNKEIYWKSDEATMNGVYAKYNMRASSDVSYP
;
A
#
# COMPACT_ATOMS: atom_id res chain seq x y z
N MET A 1 -8.31 17.50 -25.97
CA MET A 1 -8.35 16.24 -26.74
C MET A 1 -9.30 16.46 -27.92
N LYS A 2 -8.80 16.55 -29.15
CA LYS A 2 -9.66 16.69 -30.34
C LYS A 2 -10.38 15.35 -30.53
N LEU A 3 -11.68 15.28 -30.22
CA LEU A 3 -12.53 14.15 -30.58
C LEU A 3 -12.46 14.01 -32.10
N LYS A 4 -11.78 12.96 -32.59
CA LYS A 4 -11.88 12.57 -34.00
C LYS A 4 -13.36 12.34 -34.28
N MET A 5 -13.86 12.87 -35.40
CA MET A 5 -15.25 12.70 -35.81
C MET A 5 -15.62 11.21 -35.85
N SER A 6 -16.22 10.78 -34.74
CA SER A 6 -17.21 9.74 -34.57
C SER A 6 -17.00 8.46 -35.39
N ASP A 7 -16.42 7.45 -34.73
CA ASP A 7 -16.59 6.04 -35.07
C ASP A 7 -18.06 5.64 -34.85
N ILE A 8 -18.87 6.07 -35.81
CA ILE A 8 -20.25 5.68 -35.97
C ILE A 8 -20.26 4.20 -36.33
N ILE A 9 -21.01 3.40 -35.58
CA ILE A 9 -21.30 2.03 -35.96
C ILE A 9 -22.07 2.08 -37.29
N ARG A 10 -21.59 1.35 -38.29
CA ARG A 10 -22.20 1.27 -39.63
C ARG A 10 -22.91 -0.06 -39.91
N PHE A 11 -23.16 -0.85 -38.86
CA PHE A 11 -23.73 -2.19 -38.97
C PHE A 11 -24.72 -2.48 -37.84
N GLY A 12 -25.60 -3.46 -38.07
CA GLY A 12 -26.55 -3.94 -37.07
C GLY A 12 -27.58 -2.91 -36.58
N LYS A 13 -28.20 -3.21 -35.43
CA LYS A 13 -29.30 -2.44 -34.84
C LYS A 13 -28.92 -0.99 -34.46
N HIS A 14 -27.63 -0.74 -34.21
CA HIS A 14 -27.13 0.56 -33.74
C HIS A 14 -26.41 1.36 -34.84
N ASN A 15 -26.73 1.10 -36.11
CA ASN A 15 -26.23 1.88 -37.23
C ASN A 15 -26.51 3.39 -37.04
N GLY A 16 -25.50 4.24 -37.28
CA GLY A 16 -25.61 5.68 -37.11
C GLY A 16 -25.33 6.19 -35.69
N LYS A 17 -25.11 5.30 -34.71
CA LYS A 17 -24.77 5.67 -33.32
C LYS A 17 -23.26 5.62 -33.09
N SER A 18 -22.75 6.52 -32.25
CA SER A 18 -21.34 6.48 -31.82
C SER A 18 -21.10 5.34 -30.83
N LEU A 19 -19.85 4.85 -30.77
CA LEU A 19 -19.43 3.90 -29.75
C LEU A 19 -19.66 4.44 -28.33
N GLU A 20 -19.41 5.72 -28.09
CA GLU A 20 -19.71 6.39 -26.80
C GLU A 20 -21.20 6.30 -26.43
N TYR A 21 -22.10 6.54 -27.40
CA TYR A 21 -23.53 6.43 -27.17
C TYR A 21 -23.92 4.99 -26.80
N ILE A 22 -23.40 4.02 -27.53
CA ILE A 22 -23.69 2.61 -27.29
C ILE A 22 -23.16 2.18 -25.93
N TYR A 23 -21.95 2.60 -25.58
CA TYR A 23 -21.36 2.29 -24.30
C TYR A 23 -22.12 2.92 -23.13
N LYS A 24 -22.57 4.17 -23.28
CA LYS A 24 -23.28 4.93 -22.24
C LYS A 24 -24.73 4.47 -22.04
N TYR A 25 -25.45 4.19 -23.12
CA TYR A 25 -26.91 3.98 -23.08
C TYR A 25 -27.33 2.53 -23.38
N GLU A 26 -26.48 1.73 -24.01
CA GLU A 26 -26.81 0.38 -24.50
C GLU A 26 -25.80 -0.66 -23.97
N ARG A 27 -25.56 -0.64 -22.64
CA ARG A 27 -24.51 -1.46 -21.98
C ARG A 27 -24.59 -2.95 -22.32
N GLY A 28 -25.79 -3.50 -22.46
CA GLY A 28 -25.97 -4.91 -22.84
C GLY A 28 -25.38 -5.22 -24.21
N TYR A 29 -25.58 -4.32 -25.18
CA TYR A 29 -25.03 -4.46 -26.52
C TYR A 29 -23.52 -4.20 -26.55
N ALA A 30 -23.02 -3.23 -25.79
CA ALA A 30 -21.59 -2.98 -25.63
C ALA A 30 -20.86 -4.21 -25.06
N ASN A 31 -21.42 -4.82 -24.01
CA ASN A 31 -20.88 -6.03 -23.39
C ASN A 31 -20.91 -7.24 -24.33
N TRP A 32 -21.95 -7.36 -25.16
CA TRP A 32 -22.01 -8.40 -26.19
C TRP A 32 -20.91 -8.20 -27.23
N LEU A 33 -20.73 -6.97 -27.73
CA LEU A 33 -19.67 -6.64 -28.69
C LEU A 33 -18.27 -6.95 -28.16
N LEU A 34 -17.99 -6.65 -26.89
CA LEU A 34 -16.70 -6.96 -26.25
C LEU A 34 -16.44 -8.48 -26.15
N LYS A 35 -17.50 -9.30 -26.01
CA LYS A 35 -17.42 -10.76 -25.88
C LYS A 35 -17.19 -11.48 -27.21
N GLU A 36 -17.78 -11.00 -28.31
CA GLU A 36 -17.79 -11.69 -29.60
C GLU A 36 -16.45 -11.64 -30.37
N LYS A 37 -15.40 -10.99 -29.83
CA LYS A 37 -14.09 -10.78 -30.50
C LYS A 37 -14.24 -10.07 -31.87
N PRO A 38 -13.16 -9.64 -32.56
CA PRO A 38 -13.29 -8.76 -33.75
C PRO A 38 -13.87 -9.42 -35.01
N VAL A 39 -14.63 -10.52 -34.88
CA VAL A 39 -15.26 -11.22 -36.01
C VAL A 39 -16.45 -10.43 -36.56
N SER A 40 -17.17 -9.70 -35.69
CA SER A 40 -18.40 -8.97 -36.03
C SER A 40 -18.24 -7.46 -36.15
N MET A 41 -17.06 -6.92 -35.88
CA MET A 41 -16.78 -5.48 -35.81
C MET A 41 -15.40 -5.15 -36.42
N PRO A 42 -15.26 -4.05 -37.18
CA PRO A 42 -13.95 -3.59 -37.61
C PRO A 42 -12.99 -3.41 -36.43
N ILE A 43 -11.77 -3.92 -36.56
CA ILE A 43 -10.80 -4.02 -35.46
C ILE A 43 -10.54 -2.69 -34.73
N HIS A 44 -10.56 -1.57 -35.46
CA HIS A 44 -10.36 -0.24 -34.89
C HIS A 44 -11.52 0.19 -33.97
N GLN A 45 -12.77 -0.18 -34.30
CA GLN A 45 -13.93 0.12 -33.46
C GLN A 45 -13.94 -0.76 -32.21
N TYR A 46 -13.47 -2.01 -32.33
CA TYR A 46 -13.34 -2.92 -31.20
C TYR A 46 -12.31 -2.40 -30.19
N GLN A 47 -11.13 -1.99 -30.67
CA GLN A 47 -10.07 -1.41 -29.83
C GLN A 47 -10.54 -0.17 -29.07
N GLN A 48 -11.31 0.71 -29.70
CA GLN A 48 -11.86 1.89 -29.03
C GLN A 48 -12.93 1.55 -27.99
N LEU A 49 -13.78 0.57 -28.27
CA LEU A 49 -14.76 0.10 -27.30
C LEU A 49 -14.07 -0.51 -26.06
N GLU A 50 -12.96 -1.21 -26.27
CA GLU A 50 -12.11 -1.75 -25.21
C GLU A 50 -11.43 -0.63 -24.40
N GLU A 51 -10.91 0.42 -25.05
CA GLU A 51 -10.36 1.60 -24.38
C GLU A 51 -11.40 2.31 -23.50
N LEU A 52 -12.60 2.57 -24.01
CA LEU A 52 -13.72 3.15 -23.25
C LEU A 52 -14.10 2.27 -22.04
N HIS A 53 -14.06 0.96 -22.21
CA HIS A 53 -14.35 0.01 -21.14
C HIS A 53 -13.28 0.06 -20.04
N LEU A 54 -12.00 0.08 -20.43
CA LEU A 54 -10.88 0.17 -19.50
C LEU A 54 -10.85 1.50 -18.74
N GLU A 55 -11.17 2.62 -19.39
CA GLU A 55 -11.26 3.93 -18.73
C GLU A 55 -12.35 3.95 -17.65
N GLN A 56 -13.52 3.35 -17.92
CA GLN A 56 -14.59 3.26 -16.92
C GLN A 56 -14.24 2.33 -15.76
N LEU A 57 -13.55 1.21 -16.03
CA LEU A 57 -13.10 0.31 -14.95
C LEU A 57 -12.13 1.03 -14.02
N LYS A 58 -11.19 1.82 -14.57
CA LYS A 58 -10.27 2.63 -13.78
C LYS A 58 -10.98 3.70 -12.95
N SER A 59 -12.02 4.33 -13.48
CA SER A 59 -12.80 5.33 -12.71
C SER A 59 -13.56 4.67 -11.55
N LEU A 60 -14.19 3.52 -11.79
CA LEU A 60 -14.92 2.78 -10.76
C LEU A 60 -14.01 2.21 -9.66
N GLU A 61 -12.81 1.75 -10.01
CA GLU A 61 -11.82 1.29 -9.03
C GLU A 61 -11.34 2.44 -8.14
N THR A 62 -11.15 3.62 -8.71
CA THR A 62 -10.77 4.84 -7.98
C THR A 62 -11.88 5.27 -7.01
N ASP A 63 -13.14 5.29 -7.45
CA ASP A 63 -14.29 5.67 -6.61
C ASP A 63 -14.52 4.66 -5.46
N ASN A 64 -14.31 3.36 -5.72
CA ASN A 64 -14.42 2.30 -4.71
C ASN A 64 -13.33 2.42 -3.63
N ILE A 65 -12.09 2.71 -4.04
CA ILE A 65 -10.97 2.96 -3.11
C ILE A 65 -11.26 4.19 -2.24
N LEU A 66 -11.73 5.29 -2.84
CA LEU A 66 -12.03 6.54 -2.12
C LEU A 66 -13.20 6.38 -1.15
N SER A 67 -14.28 5.70 -1.56
CA SER A 67 -15.43 5.43 -0.69
C SER A 67 -15.08 4.52 0.48
N LYS A 68 -14.27 3.47 0.26
CA LYS A 68 -13.76 2.59 1.32
C LYS A 68 -12.82 3.32 2.28
N ALA A 69 -11.94 4.18 1.77
CA ALA A 69 -11.07 5.00 2.60
C ALA A 69 -11.88 5.98 3.47
N TYR A 70 -12.92 6.59 2.89
CA TYR A 70 -13.80 7.52 3.60
C TYR A 70 -14.60 6.83 4.72
N TYR A 71 -15.21 5.67 4.43
CA TYR A 71 -15.98 4.89 5.41
C TYR A 71 -15.10 4.43 6.59
N ASN A 72 -13.91 3.91 6.30
CA ASN A 72 -12.97 3.48 7.34
C ASN A 72 -12.48 4.66 8.20
N THR A 73 -12.32 5.85 7.60
CA THR A 73 -11.90 7.06 8.33
C THR A 73 -12.99 7.54 9.30
N ALA A 74 -14.26 7.55 8.88
CA ALA A 74 -15.36 7.97 9.74
C ALA A 74 -15.56 7.01 10.93
N LEU A 75 -15.53 5.70 10.66
CA LEU A 75 -15.66 4.68 11.70
C LEU A 75 -14.51 4.73 12.72
N TYR A 76 -13.28 4.89 12.23
CA TYR A 76 -12.10 4.99 13.08
C TYR A 76 -12.15 6.22 13.99
N ARG A 77 -12.62 7.39 13.48
CA ARG A 77 -12.80 8.61 14.30
C ARG A 77 -13.79 8.42 15.43
N GLU A 78 -14.92 7.78 15.17
CA GLU A 78 -15.92 7.50 16.22
C GLU A 78 -15.39 6.52 17.26
N LEU A 79 -14.59 5.53 16.85
CA LEU A 79 -13.96 4.57 17.76
C LEU A 79 -12.93 5.26 18.68
N VAL A 80 -12.06 6.12 18.12
CA VAL A 80 -11.10 6.91 18.90
C VAL A 80 -11.82 7.80 19.92
N LYS A 81 -12.89 8.48 19.48
CA LYS A 81 -13.72 9.33 20.35
C LYS A 81 -14.35 8.52 21.49
N TYR A 82 -14.87 7.33 21.20
CA TYR A 82 -15.44 6.44 22.20
C TYR A 82 -14.40 5.98 23.22
N VAL A 83 -13.24 5.48 22.76
CA VAL A 83 -12.15 5.02 23.65
C VAL A 83 -11.65 6.16 24.54
N ARG A 84 -11.45 7.35 23.97
CA ARG A 84 -11.07 8.54 24.74
C ARG A 84 -12.11 8.88 25.81
N THR A 85 -13.39 8.84 25.46
CA THR A 85 -14.48 9.11 26.42
C THR A 85 -14.51 8.06 27.54
N TYR A 86 -14.32 6.79 27.21
CA TYR A 86 -14.25 5.70 28.18
C TYR A 86 -13.10 5.88 29.17
N ILE A 87 -11.90 6.17 28.65
CA ILE A 87 -10.70 6.38 29.46
C ILE A 87 -10.89 7.58 30.39
N ASN A 88 -11.40 8.72 29.88
CA ASN A 88 -11.63 9.91 30.68
C ASN A 88 -12.65 9.69 31.80
N ASN A 89 -13.71 8.91 31.54
CA ASN A 89 -14.73 8.60 32.54
C ASN A 89 -14.21 7.62 33.61
N LYS A 90 -13.40 6.63 33.22
CA LYS A 90 -12.93 5.58 34.13
C LYS A 90 -11.68 5.97 34.91
N TYR A 91 -10.83 6.81 34.32
CA TYR A 91 -9.54 7.23 34.86
C TYR A 91 -9.38 8.76 34.81
N PRO A 92 -10.23 9.52 35.52
CA PRO A 92 -10.29 10.98 35.40
C PRO A 92 -8.98 11.68 35.79
N ILE A 93 -8.26 11.13 36.78
CA ILE A 93 -6.96 11.66 37.24
C ILE A 93 -5.89 11.51 36.14
N ILE A 94 -5.92 10.42 35.39
CA ILE A 94 -4.97 10.15 34.30
C ILE A 94 -5.27 11.06 33.09
N SER A 95 -6.55 11.32 32.82
CA SER A 95 -6.97 12.14 31.67
C SER A 95 -6.68 13.63 31.76
N ALA A 96 -6.47 14.15 32.98
CA ALA A 96 -6.23 15.57 33.22
C ALA A 96 -4.79 15.98 32.90
N ASP A 97 -3.81 15.09 33.18
CA ASP A 97 -2.38 15.37 33.00
C ASP A 97 -1.76 14.66 31.79
N ILE A 98 -2.39 13.60 31.28
CA ILE A 98 -1.89 12.81 30.16
C ILE A 98 -2.78 13.02 28.95
N GLN A 99 -2.28 13.78 27.97
CA GLN A 99 -2.86 13.74 26.63
C GLN A 99 -2.65 12.32 26.09
N PHE A 100 -3.69 11.49 26.12
CA PHE A 100 -3.68 10.19 25.46
C PHE A 100 -3.41 10.40 23.97
N ASP A 101 -2.19 10.11 23.57
CA ASP A 101 -1.77 10.09 22.17
C ASP A 101 -2.69 9.13 21.41
N ASN A 102 -3.11 9.56 20.21
CA ASN A 102 -3.90 8.74 19.30
C ASN A 102 -3.17 7.42 18.99
N SER A 103 -1.84 7.38 19.03
CA SER A 103 -1.04 6.16 18.83
C SER A 103 -1.35 5.06 19.87
N ILE A 104 -1.47 5.42 21.14
CA ILE A 104 -1.82 4.49 22.23
C ILE A 104 -3.26 4.00 22.04
N ILE A 105 -4.17 4.89 21.65
CA ILE A 105 -5.56 4.53 21.33
C ILE A 105 -5.60 3.58 20.12
N CYS A 106 -4.75 3.76 19.10
CA CYS A 106 -4.63 2.82 17.98
C CYS A 106 -4.21 1.43 18.44
N GLU A 107 -3.19 1.33 19.30
CA GLU A 107 -2.70 0.05 19.80
C GLU A 107 -3.75 -0.67 20.64
N MET A 108 -4.52 0.09 21.43
CA MET A 108 -5.68 -0.39 22.17
C MET A 108 -6.77 -0.93 21.24
N ILE A 109 -7.11 -0.19 20.19
CA ILE A 109 -8.11 -0.60 19.18
C ILE A 109 -7.65 -1.85 18.42
N ALA A 110 -6.36 -1.92 18.09
CA ALA A 110 -5.79 -3.02 17.32
C ALA A 110 -5.59 -4.29 18.15
N GLY A 111 -5.78 -4.24 19.48
CA GLY A 111 -5.68 -5.39 20.38
C GLY A 111 -4.28 -5.99 20.42
N VAL A 112 -3.25 -5.17 20.21
CA VAL A 112 -1.86 -5.62 20.02
C VAL A 112 -1.14 -5.89 21.35
N SER A 113 -1.70 -5.47 22.49
CA SER A 113 -1.12 -5.70 23.81
C SER A 113 -2.04 -6.52 24.72
N ASP A 114 -1.46 -7.14 25.76
CA ASP A 114 -2.15 -7.94 26.78
C ASP A 114 -3.01 -7.10 27.75
N ASN A 115 -3.67 -6.04 27.24
CA ASN A 115 -4.60 -5.16 27.97
C ASN A 115 -4.04 -4.39 29.16
N LYS A 116 -2.73 -4.48 29.40
CA LYS A 116 -2.05 -3.85 30.52
C LYS A 116 -1.12 -2.80 29.98
N TYR A 117 -1.46 -1.55 30.23
CA TYR A 117 -0.67 -0.40 29.83
C TYR A 117 -0.04 0.21 31.07
N TYR A 118 1.26 0.45 31.04
CA TYR A 118 1.94 1.21 32.08
C TYR A 118 2.06 2.66 31.61
N ILE A 119 1.31 3.55 32.25
CA ILE A 119 1.26 4.97 31.90
C ILE A 119 1.67 5.74 33.15
N ASP A 120 2.82 6.42 33.10
CA ASP A 120 3.41 7.16 34.23
C ASP A 120 3.46 6.38 35.55
N GLY A 121 3.83 5.10 35.46
CA GLY A 121 3.94 4.21 36.62
C GLY A 121 2.60 3.65 37.12
N ILE A 122 1.48 4.01 36.49
CA ILE A 122 0.15 3.47 36.78
C ILE A 122 -0.14 2.32 35.82
N ASN A 123 -0.50 1.17 36.38
CA ASN A 123 -1.01 0.05 35.60
C ASN A 123 -2.48 0.32 35.25
N VAL A 124 -2.73 0.59 33.97
CA VAL A 124 -4.05 0.77 33.40
C VAL A 124 -4.45 -0.54 32.75
N GLU A 125 -5.34 -1.27 33.42
CA GLU A 125 -5.97 -2.46 32.85
C GLU A 125 -7.23 -2.02 32.09
N ILE A 126 -7.20 -2.18 30.77
CA ILE A 126 -8.34 -1.91 29.91
C ILE A 126 -8.98 -3.26 29.58
N PRO A 127 -10.27 -3.47 29.87
CA PRO A 127 -10.96 -4.70 29.50
C PRO A 127 -10.78 -4.95 27.99
N ARG A 128 -10.60 -6.21 27.58
CA ARG A 128 -10.50 -6.54 26.15
C ARG A 128 -11.75 -6.00 25.47
N LEU A 129 -11.58 -5.52 24.23
CA LEU A 129 -12.69 -4.95 23.47
C LEU A 129 -13.84 -5.92 23.19
N ASP A 130 -13.62 -7.23 23.42
CA ASP A 130 -14.65 -8.27 23.40
C ASP A 130 -15.68 -8.15 24.56
N ILE A 131 -15.45 -7.28 25.54
CA ILE A 131 -16.37 -7.00 26.67
C ILE A 131 -17.32 -5.81 26.37
N PHE A 132 -17.14 -5.06 25.27
CA PHE A 132 -17.93 -3.86 25.01
C PHE A 132 -19.05 -4.06 23.98
N ASP A 133 -20.29 -4.00 24.50
CA ASP A 133 -21.58 -3.63 23.90
C ASP A 133 -22.01 -4.19 22.53
N THR A 134 -23.31 -4.45 22.43
CA THR A 134 -24.06 -4.96 21.25
C THR A 134 -23.73 -4.25 19.92
N LYS A 135 -23.31 -2.99 19.99
CA LYS A 135 -22.97 -2.15 18.84
C LYS A 135 -21.65 -2.57 18.16
N PHE A 136 -20.69 -3.13 18.90
CA PHE A 136 -19.43 -3.62 18.33
C PHE A 136 -19.58 -4.98 17.65
N GLU A 137 -20.38 -5.87 18.23
CA GLU A 137 -20.77 -7.13 17.59
C GLU A 137 -21.63 -6.90 16.35
N GLU A 138 -22.48 -5.87 16.33
CA GLU A 138 -23.19 -5.45 15.13
C GLU A 138 -22.22 -4.99 14.02
N LEU A 139 -21.15 -4.26 14.36
CA LEU A 139 -20.12 -3.84 13.41
C LEU A 139 -19.28 -5.01 12.88
N ARG A 140 -18.90 -5.96 13.74
CA ARG A 140 -18.24 -7.21 13.29
C ARG A 140 -19.15 -8.04 12.39
N ARG A 141 -20.44 -8.11 12.70
CA ARG A 141 -21.45 -8.78 11.88
C ARG A 141 -21.54 -8.15 10.49
N LEU A 142 -21.65 -6.82 10.41
CA LEU A 142 -21.70 -6.09 9.14
C LEU A 142 -20.41 -6.30 8.31
N GLN A 143 -19.24 -6.29 8.96
CA GLN A 143 -17.96 -6.57 8.30
C GLN A 143 -17.91 -8.01 7.75
N LYS A 144 -18.41 -8.99 8.51
CA LYS A 144 -18.46 -10.40 8.10
C LYS A 144 -19.45 -10.63 6.96
N GLU A 145 -20.62 -10.01 7.01
CA GLU A 145 -21.64 -10.06 5.95
C GLU A 145 -21.10 -9.46 4.66
N GLN A 146 -20.34 -8.36 4.72
CA GLN A 146 -19.69 -7.77 3.56
C GLN A 146 -18.62 -8.68 2.95
N VAL A 147 -17.77 -9.30 3.78
CA VAL A 147 -16.74 -10.25 3.29
C VAL A 147 -17.36 -11.49 2.64
N GLU A 148 -18.47 -12.00 3.17
CA GLU A 148 -19.18 -13.13 2.57
C GLU A 148 -19.93 -12.73 1.28
N SER A 149 -20.48 -11.51 1.21
CA SER A 149 -21.04 -10.94 -0.03
C SER A 149 -19.97 -10.83 -1.13
N ASP A 150 -18.79 -10.32 -0.78
CA ASP A 150 -17.66 -10.16 -1.72
C ASP A 150 -17.11 -11.53 -2.20
N LYS A 151 -17.15 -12.56 -1.36
CA LYS A 151 -16.82 -13.95 -1.75
C LYS A 151 -17.85 -14.57 -2.69
N ALA A 152 -19.12 -14.21 -2.56
CA ALA A 152 -20.19 -14.77 -3.40
C ALA A 152 -20.16 -14.25 -4.85
N GLU A 153 -19.58 -13.06 -5.11
CA GLU A 153 -19.46 -12.49 -6.45
C GLU A 153 -18.20 -12.96 -7.23
N VAL A 154 -17.20 -13.54 -6.56
CA VAL A 154 -15.94 -13.94 -7.20
C VAL A 154 -15.86 -15.45 -7.40
N ARG A 155 -16.09 -15.93 -8.64
CA ARG A 155 -15.83 -17.33 -9.00
C ARG A 155 -14.33 -17.68 -8.85
N PRO A 156 -14.00 -18.94 -8.46
CA PRO A 156 -12.67 -19.28 -7.99
C PRO A 156 -11.70 -19.53 -9.16
N SER A 157 -10.80 -18.59 -9.42
CA SER A 157 -9.57 -18.89 -10.19
C SER A 157 -8.34 -18.10 -9.76
N HIS A 158 -8.39 -17.26 -8.73
CA HIS A 158 -7.23 -16.50 -8.28
C HIS A 158 -6.93 -16.73 -6.81
N LYS A 159 -5.72 -17.25 -6.56
CA LYS A 159 -5.15 -17.53 -5.24
C LYS A 159 -5.18 -16.28 -4.36
N VAL A 160 -5.84 -16.45 -3.22
CA VAL A 160 -5.74 -15.68 -1.95
C VAL A 160 -4.69 -14.57 -1.96
N CYS A 161 -5.13 -13.32 -2.14
CA CYS A 161 -4.37 -12.15 -1.71
C CYS A 161 -4.36 -12.12 -0.18
N LYS A 162 -3.17 -12.24 0.43
CA LYS A 162 -2.97 -11.89 1.83
C LYS A 162 -3.21 -10.38 1.98
N PHE A 163 -4.28 -10.03 2.69
CA PHE A 163 -4.54 -8.66 3.13
C PHE A 163 -3.53 -8.29 4.23
N PHE A 164 -2.64 -7.35 3.94
CA PHE A 164 -1.95 -6.57 4.96
C PHE A 164 -2.62 -5.20 5.00
N ILE A 165 -3.29 -4.90 6.12
CA ILE A 165 -3.77 -3.54 6.41
C ILE A 165 -2.52 -2.74 6.77
N ASN A 166 -2.12 -1.86 5.86
CA ASN A 166 -1.05 -0.90 6.11
C ASN A 166 -1.66 0.27 6.90
N LEU A 167 -1.47 0.29 8.22
CA LEU A 167 -1.97 1.32 9.14
C LEU A 167 -1.24 2.67 9.02
N ASN A 168 -0.35 2.84 8.05
CA ASN A 168 0.47 4.05 7.87
C ASN A 168 -0.16 5.14 7.00
N VAL A 169 -1.44 5.00 6.61
CA VAL A 169 -2.15 6.10 5.96
C VAL A 169 -3.00 6.76 7.04
N PHE A 170 -2.93 8.08 7.16
CA PHE A 170 -3.65 8.93 8.12
C PHE A 170 -2.90 9.29 9.40
N CYS A 171 -1.71 9.88 9.23
CA CYS A 171 -1.32 11.05 10.02
C CYS A 171 -1.01 12.21 9.06
N ASP A 172 -1.60 13.36 9.38
CA ASP A 172 -1.28 14.73 8.97
C ASP A 172 -1.81 15.33 7.66
N ILE A 173 -2.87 16.13 7.86
CA ILE A 173 -3.21 17.31 7.09
C ILE A 173 -2.38 18.48 7.65
N HIS A 174 -1.41 18.95 6.87
CA HIS A 174 -0.69 20.24 7.01
C HIS A 174 0.00 20.57 8.34
N THR A 175 1.06 19.83 8.70
CA THR A 175 2.24 20.34 9.42
C THR A 175 3.44 19.46 9.08
N ASN A 176 4.54 20.02 8.55
CA ASN A 176 5.85 19.37 8.36
C ASN A 176 5.81 17.85 8.16
N VAL A 177 5.38 17.39 6.98
CA VAL A 177 5.52 15.96 6.64
C VAL A 177 7.02 15.64 6.78
N PRO A 178 7.43 14.76 7.70
CA PRO A 178 8.83 14.41 7.85
C PRO A 178 9.33 13.94 6.48
N LEU A 179 10.43 14.54 6.02
CA LEU A 179 11.05 14.14 4.77
C LEU A 179 11.42 12.65 4.92
N SER A 180 10.84 11.80 4.09
CA SER A 180 11.11 10.36 4.06
C SER A 180 11.90 9.97 2.82
N GLY A 181 12.52 8.80 2.88
CA GLY A 181 13.23 8.24 1.74
C GLY A 181 13.56 6.77 1.93
N LYS A 182 14.44 6.28 1.05
CA LYS A 182 14.82 4.87 1.01
C LYS A 182 16.28 4.67 0.65
N TRP A 183 16.94 3.77 1.39
CA TRP A 183 18.21 3.20 0.97
C TRP A 183 17.96 2.08 -0.05
N MET A 184 18.69 2.11 -1.15
CA MET A 184 18.60 1.15 -2.25
C MET A 184 19.88 0.30 -2.28
N ILE A 185 19.71 -1.00 -2.08
CA ILE A 185 20.79 -2.00 -2.09
C ILE A 185 20.61 -2.87 -3.31
N TYR A 186 21.56 -2.84 -4.24
CA TYR A 186 21.50 -3.56 -5.51
C TYR A 186 22.31 -4.86 -5.48
N LEU A 187 21.63 -6.00 -5.49
CA LEU A 187 22.22 -7.33 -5.24
C LEU A 187 21.96 -8.25 -6.43
N ASN A 188 22.83 -9.25 -6.64
CA ASN A 188 22.53 -10.30 -7.61
C ASN A 188 21.33 -11.13 -7.11
N LYS A 189 20.32 -11.32 -7.97
CA LYS A 189 19.09 -12.05 -7.64
C LYS A 189 18.91 -13.39 -8.37
N ILE A 190 19.90 -13.83 -9.14
CA ILE A 190 19.84 -15.09 -9.90
C ILE A 190 21.00 -16.03 -9.58
N LYS A 191 22.22 -15.52 -9.40
CA LYS A 191 23.38 -16.37 -9.09
C LYS A 191 23.25 -16.91 -7.68
N GLU A 192 22.88 -18.18 -7.59
CA GLU A 192 22.86 -18.95 -6.36
C GLU A 192 24.28 -19.44 -6.02
N ASP A 193 24.56 -19.53 -4.72
CA ASP A 193 25.76 -20.17 -4.19
C ASP A 193 25.55 -21.67 -3.95
N GLU A 194 26.52 -22.31 -3.29
CA GLU A 194 26.50 -23.75 -2.98
C GLU A 194 25.31 -24.16 -2.08
N GLU A 195 24.74 -23.21 -1.32
CA GLU A 195 23.57 -23.44 -0.45
C GLU A 195 22.24 -23.13 -1.17
N GLY A 196 22.28 -22.74 -2.45
CA GLY A 196 21.08 -22.38 -3.22
C GLY A 196 20.53 -20.99 -2.89
N TYR A 197 21.33 -20.13 -2.24
CA TYR A 197 20.93 -18.75 -1.95
C TYR A 197 21.61 -17.77 -2.89
N THR A 198 20.84 -16.78 -3.36
CA THR A 198 21.37 -15.63 -4.07
C THR A 198 21.86 -14.56 -3.07
N GLU A 199 22.65 -13.58 -3.55
CA GLU A 199 23.05 -12.43 -2.73
C GLU A 199 21.84 -11.71 -2.11
N ILE A 200 20.74 -11.56 -2.87
CA ILE A 200 19.53 -10.89 -2.37
C ILE A 200 18.85 -11.68 -1.24
N ASP A 201 18.88 -13.01 -1.27
CA ASP A 201 18.26 -13.82 -0.20
C ASP A 201 19.05 -13.72 1.09
N ARG A 202 20.39 -13.80 1.02
CA ARG A 202 21.24 -13.68 2.20
C ARG A 202 21.05 -12.34 2.88
N CYS A 203 21.10 -11.25 2.10
CA CYS A 203 20.85 -9.91 2.60
C CYS A 203 19.45 -9.79 3.21
N TRP A 204 18.41 -10.29 2.53
CA TRP A 204 17.03 -10.22 3.01
C TRP A 204 16.83 -11.02 4.31
N ARG A 205 17.44 -12.21 4.42
CA ARG A 205 17.39 -13.01 5.65
C ARG A 205 18.00 -12.27 6.84
N ILE A 206 19.15 -11.62 6.64
CA ILE A 206 19.80 -10.83 7.70
C ILE A 206 18.90 -9.67 8.13
N ILE A 207 18.27 -8.99 7.18
CA ILE A 207 17.32 -7.90 7.46
C ILE A 207 16.14 -8.42 8.29
N VAL A 208 15.51 -9.51 7.87
CA VAL A 208 14.34 -10.07 8.57
C VAL A 208 14.70 -10.56 9.97
N GLN A 209 15.83 -11.26 10.12
CA GLN A 209 16.28 -11.79 11.41
C GLN A 209 16.65 -10.69 12.41
N ASN A 210 17.06 -9.52 11.93
CA ASN A 210 17.47 -8.38 12.75
C ASN A 210 16.53 -7.19 12.64
N ALA A 211 15.29 -7.40 12.18
CA ALA A 211 14.35 -6.33 11.90
C ALA A 211 14.12 -5.38 13.09
N PRO A 212 13.95 -5.86 14.35
CA PRO A 212 13.80 -4.97 15.50
C PRO A 212 15.02 -4.06 15.73
N TYR A 213 16.23 -4.58 15.51
CA TYR A 213 17.45 -3.79 15.65
C TYR A 213 17.60 -2.77 14.52
N ILE A 214 17.26 -3.13 13.28
CA ILE A 214 17.45 -2.26 12.11
C ILE A 214 16.37 -1.17 12.05
N PHE A 215 15.11 -1.49 12.39
CA PHE A 215 13.96 -0.65 12.07
C PHE A 215 13.29 0.03 13.27
N THR A 216 13.73 -0.21 14.50
CA THR A 216 13.14 0.40 15.69
C THR A 216 14.04 1.46 16.30
N TYR A 217 13.52 2.69 16.40
CA TYR A 217 14.20 3.86 16.98
C TYR A 217 13.23 4.58 17.90
N GLY A 218 13.39 4.40 19.22
CA GLY A 218 12.40 4.87 20.19
C GLY A 218 11.02 4.33 19.84
N ASN A 219 10.07 5.22 19.56
CA ASN A 219 8.69 4.89 19.21
C ASN A 219 8.43 4.81 17.68
N LYS A 220 9.48 4.86 16.85
CA LYS A 220 9.37 4.79 15.39
C LYS A 220 9.68 3.38 14.90
N CYS A 221 8.88 2.93 13.93
CA CYS A 221 9.05 1.66 13.23
C CYS A 221 9.11 1.90 11.72
N PHE A 222 10.13 1.31 11.08
CA PHE A 222 10.41 1.49 9.67
C PHE A 222 10.15 0.22 8.87
N THR A 223 10.15 0.33 7.53
CA THR A 223 9.78 -0.78 6.64
C THR A 223 10.88 -1.13 5.66
N ALA A 224 10.87 -2.36 5.17
CA ALA A 224 11.72 -2.76 4.06
C ALA A 224 10.96 -3.55 3.01
N ASN A 225 11.36 -3.36 1.76
CA ASN A 225 10.79 -4.04 0.60
C ASN A 225 11.91 -4.73 -0.19
N VAL A 226 11.60 -5.87 -0.81
CA VAL A 226 12.52 -6.59 -1.67
C VAL A 226 11.90 -6.85 -3.03
N SER A 227 12.66 -6.63 -4.10
CA SER A 227 12.20 -6.92 -5.45
C SER A 227 12.02 -8.42 -5.65
N THR A 228 10.99 -8.81 -6.39
CA THR A 228 10.77 -10.22 -6.74
C THR A 228 11.91 -10.78 -7.62
N ARG A 229 12.14 -12.10 -7.55
CA ARG A 229 13.07 -12.83 -8.43
C ARG A 229 12.62 -12.91 -9.90
N ARG A 230 11.52 -12.23 -10.29
CA ARG A 230 11.05 -12.27 -11.68
C ARG A 230 12.11 -11.66 -12.60
N HIS A 231 12.40 -12.38 -13.68
CA HIS A 231 13.16 -11.83 -14.79
C HIS A 231 12.38 -10.63 -15.32
N ASN A 232 13.07 -9.50 -15.53
CA ASN A 232 12.44 -8.35 -16.16
C ASN A 232 12.66 -8.50 -17.67
N PRO A 233 11.65 -8.90 -18.46
CA PRO A 233 11.84 -9.11 -19.89
C PRO A 233 12.21 -7.82 -20.65
N THR A 234 12.08 -6.65 -20.00
CA THR A 234 12.44 -5.35 -20.58
C THR A 234 13.84 -4.87 -20.21
N SER A 235 14.57 -5.56 -19.33
CA SER A 235 15.94 -5.15 -19.00
C SER A 235 16.92 -5.62 -20.06
N ASN A 236 17.20 -4.75 -21.04
CA ASN A 236 18.21 -4.97 -22.08
C ASN A 236 19.62 -5.21 -21.53
N SER A 237 19.87 -4.91 -20.26
CA SER A 237 21.19 -5.03 -19.66
C SER A 237 21.62 -6.49 -19.45
N GLY A 238 20.70 -7.46 -19.45
CA GLY A 238 21.01 -8.84 -19.03
C GLY A 238 21.53 -8.90 -17.58
N ILE A 239 21.38 -7.81 -16.83
CA ILE A 239 21.89 -7.67 -15.48
C ILE A 239 20.81 -8.14 -14.53
N ASP A 240 21.06 -9.31 -13.95
CA ASP A 240 20.20 -9.97 -12.96
C ASP A 240 20.33 -9.34 -11.57
N ILE A 241 20.07 -8.03 -11.49
CA ILE A 241 20.08 -7.28 -10.24
C ILE A 241 18.65 -7.19 -9.68
N GLY A 242 18.53 -7.50 -8.39
CA GLY A 242 17.40 -7.13 -7.57
C GLY A 242 17.74 -5.95 -6.67
N VAL A 243 16.70 -5.35 -6.10
CA VAL A 243 16.83 -4.22 -5.18
C VAL A 243 16.14 -4.53 -3.85
N ILE A 244 16.82 -4.20 -2.76
CA ILE A 244 16.21 -4.09 -1.44
C ILE A 244 16.09 -2.61 -1.10
N LEU A 245 14.93 -2.22 -0.58
CA LEU A 245 14.62 -0.87 -0.14
C LEU A 245 14.48 -0.88 1.39
N LEU A 246 15.24 -0.03 2.08
CA LEU A 246 15.06 0.24 3.51
C LEU A 246 14.46 1.65 3.63
N ASN A 247 13.18 1.76 3.98
CA ASN A 247 12.47 3.04 4.03
C ASN A 247 12.55 3.63 5.44
N CYS A 248 12.90 4.90 5.57
CA CYS A 248 12.89 5.61 6.84
C CYS A 248 12.74 7.12 6.65
N ASP A 249 12.55 7.83 7.76
CA ASP A 249 12.59 9.29 7.78
C ASP A 249 14.06 9.75 7.61
N ASP A 250 14.28 10.88 6.96
CA ASP A 250 15.61 11.44 6.63
C ASP A 250 16.49 11.60 7.89
N GLU A 251 15.88 11.88 9.05
CA GLU A 251 16.55 12.00 10.34
C GLU A 251 17.27 10.69 10.76
N TYR A 252 16.72 9.54 10.40
CA TYR A 252 17.23 8.22 10.82
C TYR A 252 18.05 7.51 9.75
N LYS A 253 18.21 8.10 8.55
CA LYS A 253 18.85 7.42 7.41
C LYS A 253 20.28 6.95 7.71
N HIS A 254 21.07 7.76 8.40
CA HIS A 254 22.46 7.41 8.72
C HIS A 254 22.57 6.33 9.81
N GLU A 255 21.69 6.36 10.79
CA GLU A 255 21.68 5.35 11.85
C GLU A 255 21.23 4.00 11.30
N MET A 256 20.17 4.00 10.47
CA MET A 256 19.69 2.79 9.78
C MET A 256 20.76 2.11 8.96
N ILE A 257 21.48 2.88 8.12
CA ILE A 257 22.51 2.27 7.27
C ILE A 257 23.71 1.79 8.09
N THR A 258 24.04 2.45 9.19
CA THR A 258 25.10 2.04 10.11
C THR A 258 24.75 0.71 10.80
N ARG A 259 23.53 0.58 11.33
CA ARG A 259 23.04 -0.66 11.95
C ARG A 259 22.95 -1.80 10.93
N PHE A 260 22.54 -1.52 9.70
CA PHE A 260 22.53 -2.52 8.64
C PHE A 260 23.96 -3.02 8.33
N ARG A 261 24.93 -2.11 8.21
CA ARG A 261 26.33 -2.44 7.89
C ARG A 261 27.07 -3.17 8.99
N SER A 262 26.70 -2.97 10.25
CA SER A 262 27.27 -3.75 11.36
C SER A 262 26.87 -5.22 11.31
N LEU A 263 25.75 -5.55 10.63
CA LEU A 263 25.23 -6.90 10.49
C LEU A 263 25.58 -7.56 9.15
N TYR A 264 25.79 -6.75 8.10
CA TYR A 264 26.04 -7.25 6.76
C TYR A 264 27.25 -6.57 6.15
N THR A 265 28.35 -7.30 6.09
CA THR A 265 29.58 -6.86 5.41
C THR A 265 29.32 -6.81 3.91
N TYR A 266 29.01 -5.62 3.41
CA TYR A 266 28.66 -5.38 2.03
C TYR A 266 29.59 -4.35 1.40
N ASN A 267 30.44 -4.83 0.49
CA ASN A 267 31.47 -4.00 -0.13
C ASN A 267 30.98 -3.18 -1.33
N LYS A 268 29.68 -3.20 -1.64
CA LYS A 268 29.12 -2.40 -2.75
C LYS A 268 28.44 -1.16 -2.19
N GLU A 269 28.35 -0.13 -3.03
CA GLU A 269 27.70 1.14 -2.69
C GLU A 269 26.20 0.93 -2.38
N ILE A 270 25.70 1.70 -1.40
CA ILE A 270 24.28 1.77 -1.06
C ILE A 270 23.84 3.23 -1.25
N TYR A 271 22.70 3.43 -1.91
CA TYR A 271 22.26 4.74 -2.38
C TYR A 271 21.02 5.22 -1.65
N TRP A 272 21.03 6.46 -1.15
CA TRP A 272 19.82 7.07 -0.59
C TRP A 272 19.04 7.81 -1.67
N LYS A 273 17.72 7.66 -1.69
CA LYS A 273 16.83 8.46 -2.52
C LYS A 273 15.66 8.96 -1.67
N SER A 274 15.51 10.28 -1.58
CA SER A 274 14.33 10.87 -0.92
C SER A 274 13.05 10.57 -1.69
N ASP A 275 11.93 10.53 -0.98
CA ASP A 275 10.63 10.38 -1.60
C ASP A 275 10.24 11.63 -2.39
N GLU A 276 10.69 12.82 -1.97
CA GLU A 276 10.60 14.05 -2.78
C GLU A 276 11.25 13.88 -4.16
N ALA A 277 12.48 13.37 -4.23
CA ALA A 277 13.15 13.10 -5.50
C ALA A 277 12.39 12.06 -6.33
N THR A 278 11.73 11.09 -5.68
CA THR A 278 10.89 10.10 -6.36
C THR A 278 9.62 10.74 -6.93
N MET A 279 8.93 11.57 -6.15
CA MET A 279 7.70 12.27 -6.54
C MET A 279 7.93 13.27 -7.66
N ASN A 280 9.06 13.97 -7.63
CA ASN A 280 9.46 14.92 -8.68
C ASN A 280 10.00 14.25 -9.95
N GLY A 281 9.98 12.91 -10.01
CA GLY A 281 10.48 12.17 -11.16
C GLY A 281 11.97 12.38 -11.43
N VAL A 282 12.75 12.70 -10.39
CA VAL A 282 14.20 12.82 -10.49
C VAL A 282 14.77 11.40 -10.57
N TYR A 283 15.10 11.00 -11.79
CA TYR A 283 15.78 9.76 -12.09
C TYR A 283 17.18 10.07 -12.63
N ALA A 284 18.07 9.09 -12.60
CA ALA A 284 19.39 9.20 -13.22
C ALA A 284 19.25 9.29 -14.75
N LYS A 285 18.79 10.45 -15.22
CA LYS A 285 18.79 10.89 -16.61
C LYS A 285 19.43 12.27 -16.59
N TYR A 286 20.17 12.60 -17.65
CA TYR A 286 20.77 13.94 -17.84
C TYR A 286 21.85 14.35 -16.81
N ASN A 287 22.75 13.43 -16.42
CA ASN A 287 23.88 13.71 -15.52
C ASN A 287 23.51 14.25 -14.12
N MET A 288 22.21 14.27 -13.75
CA MET A 288 21.79 14.59 -12.39
C MET A 288 21.86 13.32 -11.54
N ARG A 289 22.54 13.41 -10.39
CA ARG A 289 22.48 12.33 -9.38
C ARG A 289 21.09 12.32 -8.77
N ALA A 290 20.36 11.21 -8.98
CA ALA A 290 19.05 10.99 -8.36
C ALA A 290 19.16 10.58 -6.88
N SER A 291 20.35 10.19 -6.43
CA SER A 291 20.67 9.91 -5.03
C SER A 291 21.43 11.07 -4.43
N SER A 292 20.97 11.58 -3.29
CA SER A 292 21.66 12.66 -2.56
C SER A 292 22.85 12.13 -1.78
N ASP A 293 22.79 10.88 -1.31
CA ASP A 293 23.82 10.28 -0.46
C ASP A 293 24.26 8.91 -0.98
N VAL A 294 25.56 8.64 -0.85
CA VAL A 294 26.20 7.35 -1.15
C VAL A 294 26.95 6.93 0.10
N SER A 295 26.67 5.72 0.60
CA SER A 295 27.41 5.14 1.71
C SER A 295 28.49 4.20 1.14
N TYR A 296 29.76 4.49 1.46
CA TYR A 296 30.95 3.72 1.06
C TYR A 296 31.33 2.69 2.11
N PRO A 297 31.84 1.49 1.73
CA PRO A 297 32.23 0.40 2.64
C PRO A 297 32.98 0.87 3.88
#